data_AF-A0A962MBP8-F1
#
_entry.id   AF-A0A962MBP8-F1
#
_cell.length_a   1.000
_cell.length_b   1.000
_cell.length_c   1.000
_cell.angle_alpha   90.00
_cell.angle_beta   90.00
_cell.angle_gamma   90.00
#
_symmetry.space_group_name_H-M   'P 1'
#
loop_
_entity.id
_entity.type
_entity.pdbx_description
1 polymer ?
#
loop_
_entity_poly.entity_id
_entity_poly.type
_entity_poly.pdbx_seq_one_letter_code
_entity_poly.pdbx_strand_id
1 'polypeptide(L)'
;MHPEPREFYYRIPWRVNLGQPGTHRARLPGGSGEIQGLTTLLRAADHRRIDIRASSRDPFGELWFRTFRQRTVTPIYLLADLSRSMRFSGHTRKLELLAAMTRSTA
;
A
#
# COMPACT_ATOMS: atom_id res chain seq x y z
N MET A 1 -24.28 38.92 -10.71
CA MET A 1 -22.86 39.17 -10.41
C MET A 1 -22.37 38.01 -9.55
N HIS A 2 -21.61 37.08 -10.11
CA HIS A 2 -21.04 35.97 -9.33
C HIS A 2 -19.78 36.47 -8.62
N PRO A 3 -19.56 36.12 -7.35
CA PRO A 3 -18.36 36.56 -6.64
C PRO A 3 -17.11 35.93 -7.26
N GLU A 4 -16.07 36.76 -7.42
CA GLU A 4 -14.75 36.32 -7.87
C GLU A 4 -14.17 35.27 -6.91
N PRO A 5 -13.58 34.16 -7.41
CA PRO A 5 -13.00 33.14 -6.56
C PRO A 5 -11.80 33.72 -5.80
N ARG A 6 -11.93 33.78 -4.47
CA ARG A 6 -10.84 34.18 -3.57
C ARG A 6 -9.93 33.00 -3.30
N GLU A 7 -8.63 33.24 -3.44
CA GLU A 7 -7.59 32.30 -3.03
C GLU A 7 -7.70 32.05 -1.51
N PHE A 8 -7.73 30.79 -1.10
CA PHE A 8 -7.73 30.41 0.31
C PHE A 8 -6.63 29.40 0.57
N TYR A 9 -5.90 29.59 1.67
CA TYR A 9 -4.86 28.67 2.09
C TYR A 9 -5.45 27.61 3.02
N TYR A 10 -5.46 26.36 2.56
CA TYR A 10 -5.90 25.23 3.37
C TYR A 10 -4.74 24.73 4.23
N ARG A 11 -4.78 25.04 5.53
CA ARG A 11 -3.84 24.46 6.49
C ARG A 11 -4.40 23.13 6.99
N ILE A 12 -3.62 22.06 6.90
CA ILE A 12 -3.97 20.75 7.45
C ILE A 12 -3.36 20.66 8.86
N PRO A 13 -4.12 20.87 9.95
CA PRO A 13 -3.56 20.97 11.30
C PRO A 13 -3.27 19.61 11.95
N TRP A 14 -3.59 18.49 11.32
CA TRP A 14 -3.38 17.15 11.88
C TRP A 14 -2.21 16.43 11.23
N ARG A 15 -1.61 15.50 11.98
CA ARG A 15 -0.62 14.56 11.43
C ARG A 15 -1.35 13.50 10.62
N VAL A 16 -0.88 13.27 9.39
CA VAL A 16 -1.35 12.14 8.59
C VAL A 16 -0.84 10.88 9.28
N ASN A 17 -1.75 10.05 9.80
CA ASN A 17 -1.38 8.74 10.32
C ASN A 17 -1.15 7.83 9.11
N LEU A 18 0.08 7.82 8.61
CA LEU A 18 0.45 6.92 7.52
C LEU A 18 0.28 5.49 8.03
N GLY A 19 -0.41 4.66 7.25
CA GLY A 19 -0.46 3.22 7.52
C GLY A 19 0.97 2.70 7.67
N GLN A 20 1.22 1.94 8.74
CA GLN A 20 2.54 1.34 8.96
C GLN A 20 2.87 0.42 7.78
N PRO A 21 4.13 0.40 7.30
CA PRO A 21 4.55 -0.56 6.28
C PRO A 21 4.24 -1.99 6.75
N GLY A 22 3.30 -2.66 6.09
CA GLY A 22 2.90 -4.03 6.43
C GLY A 22 1.39 -4.30 6.52
N THR A 23 0.52 -3.29 6.42
CA THR A 23 -0.94 -3.50 6.39
C THR A 23 -1.44 -4.14 5.08
N HIS A 24 -0.65 -4.08 4.01
CA HIS A 24 -0.95 -4.73 2.74
C HIS A 24 0.30 -5.41 2.16
N ARG A 25 0.11 -6.56 1.47
CA ARG A 25 1.19 -7.30 0.81
C ARG A 25 1.69 -6.55 -0.43
N ALA A 26 2.94 -6.09 -0.43
CA ALA A 26 3.52 -5.54 -1.64
C ALA A 26 3.76 -6.63 -2.69
N ARG A 27 3.69 -6.24 -3.97
CA ARG A 27 3.97 -7.15 -5.10
C ARG A 27 5.43 -7.14 -5.54
N LEU A 28 6.18 -6.11 -5.17
CA LEU A 28 7.58 -5.97 -5.57
C LEU A 28 8.49 -6.89 -4.73
N PRO A 29 9.42 -7.62 -5.38
CA PRO A 29 10.54 -8.26 -4.69
C PRO A 29 11.31 -7.21 -3.88
N GLY A 30 11.80 -7.61 -2.71
CA GLY A 30 12.49 -6.71 -1.79
C GLY A 30 13.76 -7.30 -1.21
N GLY A 31 14.59 -6.41 -0.64
CA GLY A 31 15.77 -6.78 0.11
C GLY A 31 15.46 -7.29 1.52
N SER A 32 14.36 -6.79 2.11
CA SER A 32 13.96 -7.05 3.48
C SER A 32 12.43 -6.98 3.60
N GLY A 33 11.84 -7.79 4.49
CA GLY A 33 10.40 -7.85 4.69
C GLY A 33 9.86 -9.25 4.98
N GLU A 34 8.64 -9.54 4.52
CA GLU A 34 8.02 -10.88 4.65
C GLU A 34 8.70 -11.85 3.68
N ILE A 35 8.96 -13.08 4.13
CA ILE A 35 9.44 -14.16 3.25
C ILE A 35 8.37 -14.43 2.19
N GLN A 36 8.75 -14.27 0.93
CA GLN A 36 7.88 -14.49 -0.22
C GLN A 36 7.87 -15.95 -0.66
N GLY A 37 9.03 -16.61 -0.59
CA GLY A 37 9.22 -17.97 -1.05
C GLY A 37 10.70 -18.34 -1.13
N LEU A 38 10.97 -19.40 -1.89
CA LEU A 38 12.32 -19.90 -2.15
C LEU A 38 12.62 -19.84 -3.64
N THR A 39 13.89 -19.68 -3.98
CA THR A 39 14.40 -19.69 -5.36
C THR A 39 15.80 -20.28 -5.39
N THR A 40 16.34 -20.57 -6.57
CA THR A 40 17.70 -21.10 -6.72
C THR A 40 18.73 -19.97 -6.93
N LEU A 41 20.02 -20.29 -6.77
CA LEU A 41 21.12 -19.32 -6.93
C LEU A 41 21.08 -18.58 -8.27
N LEU A 42 20.77 -19.29 -9.36
CA LEU A 42 20.70 -18.72 -10.71
C LEU A 42 19.58 -17.68 -10.85
N ARG A 43 18.54 -17.76 -10.03
CA ARG A 43 17.37 -16.88 -10.08
C ARG A 43 17.42 -15.74 -9.06
N ALA A 44 18.20 -15.87 -8.00
CA ALA A 44 18.50 -14.76 -7.09
C ALA A 44 19.94 -14.88 -6.56
N ALA A 45 20.77 -13.90 -6.89
CA ALA A 45 22.20 -13.92 -6.61
C ALA A 45 22.60 -13.46 -5.19
N ASP A 46 21.65 -13.27 -4.27
CA ASP A 46 21.98 -12.87 -2.89
C ASP A 46 22.28 -14.10 -2.02
N HIS A 47 23.55 -14.50 -2.05
CA HIS A 47 24.11 -15.60 -1.28
C HIS A 47 23.87 -15.54 0.25
N ARG A 48 23.59 -14.36 0.82
CA ARG A 48 23.32 -14.21 2.27
C ARG A 48 21.97 -14.78 2.68
N ARG A 49 21.13 -15.16 1.72
CA ARG A 49 19.73 -15.58 1.95
C ARG A 49 19.53 -17.09 1.83
N ILE A 50 20.60 -17.88 1.92
CA ILE A 50 20.52 -19.34 1.80
C ILE A 50 19.58 -19.92 2.87
N ASP A 51 18.65 -20.76 2.43
CA ASP A 51 17.84 -21.59 3.31
C ASP A 51 18.50 -22.97 3.45
N ILE A 52 19.25 -23.12 4.55
CA ILE A 52 20.00 -24.35 4.84
C ILE A 52 19.06 -25.55 4.97
N ARG A 53 17.85 -25.35 5.53
CA ARG A 53 16.89 -26.44 5.76
C ARG A 53 16.24 -26.93 4.47
N ALA A 54 15.95 -26.03 3.55
CA ALA A 54 15.45 -26.39 2.23
C ALA A 54 16.56 -27.05 1.40
N SER A 55 17.75 -26.46 1.39
CA SER A 55 18.91 -26.99 0.65
C SER A 55 19.33 -28.37 1.13
N SER A 56 19.39 -28.60 2.45
CA SER A 56 19.76 -29.91 3.00
C SER A 56 18.75 -31.03 2.72
N ARG A 57 17.49 -30.69 2.40
CA ARG A 57 16.45 -31.67 2.09
C ARG A 57 16.28 -31.89 0.59
N ASP A 58 16.98 -31.13 -0.24
CA ASP A 58 16.87 -31.25 -1.68
C ASP A 58 17.67 -32.48 -2.15
N PRO A 59 17.02 -33.47 -2.79
CA PRO A 59 17.68 -34.71 -3.20
C PRO A 59 18.66 -34.53 -4.38
N PHE A 60 18.63 -33.37 -5.05
CA PHE A 60 19.47 -33.07 -6.22
C PHE A 60 20.66 -32.17 -5.89
N GLY A 61 20.83 -31.74 -4.63
CA GLY A 61 21.89 -30.82 -4.22
C GLY A 61 21.57 -29.33 -4.44
N GLU A 62 20.31 -29.06 -4.83
CA GLU A 62 19.60 -27.78 -4.73
C GLU A 62 20.10 -26.74 -3.72
N LEU A 63 20.81 -25.67 -4.10
CA LEU A 63 20.91 -24.50 -3.21
C LEU A 63 19.68 -23.59 -3.31
N TRP A 64 18.94 -23.49 -2.21
CA TRP A 64 17.73 -22.69 -2.09
C TRP A 64 17.97 -21.40 -1.31
N PHE A 65 17.40 -20.29 -1.79
CA PHE A 65 17.55 -18.95 -1.24
C PHE A 65 16.18 -18.33 -0.98
N ARG A 66 16.05 -17.64 0.14
CA ARG A 66 14.83 -16.93 0.52
C ARG A 66 14.65 -15.66 -0.31
N THR A 67 13.48 -15.54 -0.91
CA THR A 67 13.01 -14.28 -1.50
C THR A 67 12.14 -13.54 -0.50
N PHE A 68 12.16 -12.20 -0.57
CA PHE A 68 11.40 -11.34 0.33
C PHE A 68 10.53 -10.39 -0.47
N ARG A 69 9.39 -10.01 0.08
CA ARG A 69 8.57 -8.90 -0.41
C ARG A 69 9.00 -7.63 0.30
N GLN A 70 9.23 -6.56 -0.46
CA GLN A 70 9.49 -5.25 0.12
C GLN A 70 8.28 -4.78 0.91
N ARG A 71 8.43 -4.33 2.16
CA ARG A 71 7.35 -3.60 2.83
C ARG A 71 7.28 -2.19 2.24
N THR A 72 6.18 -1.87 1.57
CA THR A 72 5.94 -0.54 1.00
C THR A 72 4.67 0.05 1.58
N VAL A 73 4.69 1.35 1.84
CA VAL A 73 3.51 2.15 2.17
C VAL A 73 3.10 2.92 0.92
N THR A 74 1.84 2.78 0.52
CA THR A 74 1.26 3.61 -0.55
C THR A 74 0.29 4.59 0.11
N PRO A 75 0.66 5.87 0.29
CA PRO A 75 -0.27 6.86 0.83
C PRO A 75 -1.40 7.11 -0.16
N ILE A 76 -2.65 7.00 0.32
CA ILE A 76 -3.84 7.37 -0.45
C ILE A 76 -4.35 8.70 0.08
N TYR A 77 -4.50 9.69 -0.80
CA TYR A 77 -5.07 10.98 -0.47
C TYR A 77 -6.47 11.08 -1.07
N LEU A 78 -7.48 11.32 -0.22
CA LEU A 78 -8.84 11.59 -0.65
C LEU A 78 -9.09 13.09 -0.63
N LEU A 79 -9.30 13.69 -1.80
CA LEU A 79 -9.74 15.07 -1.92
C LEU A 79 -11.24 15.09 -2.19
N ALA A 80 -12.00 15.68 -1.27
CA ALA A 80 -13.46 15.61 -1.30
C ALA A 80 -14.07 17.00 -1.49
N ASP A 81 -14.91 17.16 -2.52
CA ASP A 81 -15.80 18.30 -2.61
C ASP A 81 -16.94 18.16 -1.59
N LEU A 82 -17.26 19.24 -0.88
CA LEU A 82 -18.36 19.34 0.08
C LEU A 82 -19.32 20.49 -0.28
N SER A 83 -19.26 20.95 -1.54
CA SER A 83 -20.14 21.98 -2.09
C SER A 83 -21.62 21.58 -2.01
N ARG A 84 -22.50 22.55 -2.25
CA ARG A 84 -23.96 22.33 -2.25
C ARG A 84 -24.40 21.23 -3.21
N SER A 85 -23.66 21.01 -4.31
CA SER A 85 -23.95 19.96 -5.30
C SER A 85 -23.84 18.52 -4.75
N MET A 86 -23.11 18.37 -3.64
CA MET A 86 -22.94 17.09 -2.93
C MET A 86 -24.12 16.75 -2.01
N ARG A 87 -24.98 17.73 -1.71
CA ARG A 87 -26.20 17.52 -0.90
C ARG A 87 -27.38 16.96 -1.70
N PHE A 88 -27.22 16.80 -3.01
CA PHE A 88 -28.25 16.18 -3.85
C PHE A 88 -28.56 14.77 -3.37
N SER A 89 -29.84 14.48 -3.21
CA SER A 89 -30.35 13.18 -2.77
C SER A 89 -31.27 12.63 -3.85
N GLY A 90 -30.78 11.62 -4.58
CA GLY A 90 -31.55 10.82 -5.52
C GLY A 90 -31.64 9.37 -5.02
N HIS A 91 -31.45 8.38 -5.90
CA HIS A 91 -31.34 6.97 -5.52
C HIS A 91 -30.21 6.67 -4.53
N THR A 92 -29.17 7.51 -4.47
CA THR A 92 -28.07 7.42 -3.51
C THR A 92 -27.60 8.82 -3.11
N ARG A 93 -27.20 8.98 -1.86
CA ARG A 93 -26.63 10.24 -1.36
C ARG A 93 -25.13 10.26 -1.60
N LYS A 94 -24.63 11.25 -2.35
CA LYS A 94 -23.21 11.38 -2.69
C LYS A 94 -22.30 11.43 -1.45
N LEU A 95 -22.78 12.09 -0.38
CA LEU A 95 -22.07 12.15 0.90
C LEU A 95 -21.96 10.80 1.61
N GLU A 96 -22.93 9.90 1.44
CA GLU A 96 -22.87 8.55 2.02
C GLU A 96 -21.83 7.70 1.29
N LEU A 97 -21.77 7.82 -0.05
CA LEU A 97 -20.73 7.16 -0.84
C LEU A 97 -19.33 7.69 -0.49
N LEU A 98 -19.19 9.00 -0.33
CA LEU A 98 -17.94 9.63 0.13
C LEU A 98 -17.51 9.11 1.51
N ALA A 99 -18.45 8.99 2.44
CA ALA A 99 -18.18 8.45 3.77
C ALA A 99 -17.75 6.97 3.70
N ALA A 100 -18.34 6.18 2.80
CA ALA A 100 -17.94 4.79 2.57
C ALA A 100 -16.51 4.71 1.99
N MET A 101 -16.17 5.56 1.02
CA MET A 101 -14.82 5.65 0.47
C MET A 101 -13.79 6.02 1.55
N THR A 102 -14.10 7.02 2.39
CA THR A 102 -13.23 7.46 3.49
C THR A 102 -12.92 6.32 4.47
N ARG A 103 -13.94 5.50 4.81
CA ARG A 103 -13.76 4.32 5.67
C ARG A 103 -12.95 3.19 5.02
N SER A 104 -13.02 3.05 3.70
CA SER A 104 -12.27 2.03 2.96
C SER A 104 -10.78 2.37 2.85
N THR A 105 -10.44 3.66 2.92
CA THR A 105 -9.06 4.16 2.81
C THR A 105 -8.34 4.32 4.14
N ALA A 106 -9.04 4.13 5.27
CA ALA A 106 -8.52 4.23 6.63
C ALA A 106 -8.17 2.85 7.20
#